data_AF-A0A957M042-F1
#
_entry.id   AF-A0A957M042-F1
#
_cell.length_a   1.000
_cell.length_b   1.000
_cell.length_c   1.000
_cell.angle_alpha   90.00
_cell.angle_beta   90.00
_cell.angle_gamma   90.00
#
_symmetry.space_group_name_H-M   'P 1'
#
loop_
_entity.id
_entity.type
_entity.pdbx_description
1 polymer ?
#
loop_
_entity_poly.entity_id
_entity_poly.type
_entity_poly.pdbx_seq_one_letter_code
_entity_poly.pdbx_strand_id
1 'polypeptide(L)'
;MIRLCLFTIMLLLPAACGGGSPAVEEETIPAVTATPTAVVRVVVTPTADTRIPVITLEAAETYPAADAPMPADPSVAEGGSAVSALDAVKTTACEIESDLDLAGYPDLEEVMGCPTAPADFSPVAINEFGESAETDRFMLWFSSDDLIYVLLPDGVWTTYEDTWDESQPEYLCNPYGGEMTSPPLPRRGFGKLWCEDADLQAILGPVPREERLCQHTVVQPFHSGRMLACFEDATIRYFQLHDDRTWTLDVQR
;
A
#
# COMPACT_ATOMS: atom_id res chain seq x y z
N MET A 1 -14.42 -69.35 -14.28
CA MET A 1 -13.49 -69.67 -15.40
C MET A 1 -12.85 -68.36 -15.85
N ILE A 2 -11.50 -68.26 -15.74
CA ILE A 2 -10.59 -67.46 -16.61
C ILE A 2 -10.71 -65.91 -16.49
N ARG A 3 -9.67 -65.09 -16.33
CA ARG A 3 -8.23 -65.22 -16.04
C ARG A 3 -7.73 -63.84 -15.58
N LEU A 4 -6.81 -63.88 -14.63
CA LEU A 4 -5.91 -62.82 -14.18
C LEU A 4 -4.94 -62.44 -15.34
N CYS A 5 -4.74 -61.15 -15.63
CA CYS A 5 -3.61 -60.67 -16.44
C CYS A 5 -2.78 -59.69 -15.61
N LEU A 6 -1.81 -60.26 -14.90
CA LEU A 6 -0.57 -59.60 -14.46
C LEU A 6 0.19 -59.12 -15.71
N PHE A 7 0.57 -57.85 -15.76
CA PHE A 7 1.66 -57.40 -16.64
C PHE A 7 2.93 -57.24 -15.81
N THR A 8 3.73 -58.28 -15.85
CA THR A 8 5.12 -58.34 -15.38
C THR A 8 5.99 -57.61 -16.41
N ILE A 9 6.62 -56.49 -16.03
CA ILE A 9 7.81 -55.99 -16.73
C ILE A 9 8.99 -56.14 -15.78
N MET A 10 9.75 -57.20 -16.03
CA MET A 10 11.02 -57.52 -15.44
C MET A 10 12.08 -57.18 -16.50
N LEU A 11 12.94 -56.18 -16.27
CA LEU A 11 14.18 -56.03 -17.05
C LEU A 11 15.26 -55.26 -16.27
N LEU A 12 16.17 -56.06 -15.71
CA LEU A 12 17.63 -55.94 -15.75
C LEU A 12 18.32 -54.70 -15.12
N LEU A 13 18.85 -54.92 -13.91
CA LEU A 13 20.08 -54.27 -13.42
C LEU A 13 21.29 -54.75 -14.24
N PRO A 14 22.31 -53.88 -14.37
CA PRO A 14 23.62 -54.28 -13.92
C PRO A 14 24.17 -53.35 -12.85
N ALA A 15 24.77 -53.97 -11.83
CA ALA A 15 25.65 -53.32 -10.88
C ALA A 15 26.94 -52.87 -11.57
N ALA A 16 27.30 -51.60 -11.39
CA ALA A 16 28.64 -51.10 -11.67
C ALA A 16 29.15 -50.39 -10.42
N CYS A 17 29.96 -51.11 -9.63
CA CYS A 17 30.93 -50.52 -8.73
C CYS A 17 32.12 -50.06 -9.57
N GLY A 18 32.50 -48.79 -9.46
CA GLY A 18 33.68 -48.25 -10.12
C GLY A 18 34.08 -46.97 -9.43
N GLY A 19 35.05 -47.08 -8.51
CA GLY A 19 35.66 -45.95 -7.83
C GLY A 19 36.45 -45.07 -8.80
N GLY A 20 36.49 -43.78 -8.48
CA GLY A 20 37.27 -42.79 -9.18
C GLY A 20 36.95 -41.41 -8.62
N SER A 21 37.56 -41.06 -7.49
CA SER A 21 37.68 -39.66 -7.08
C SER A 21 38.37 -38.89 -8.21
N PRO A 22 37.77 -37.82 -8.76
CA PRO A 22 38.55 -36.88 -9.52
C PRO A 22 39.52 -36.18 -8.56
N ALA A 23 40.81 -36.26 -8.89
CA ALA A 23 41.84 -35.47 -8.27
C ALA A 23 41.45 -33.98 -8.34
N VAL A 24 41.41 -33.34 -7.17
CA VAL A 24 41.35 -31.88 -7.08
C VAL A 24 42.69 -31.38 -7.60
N GLU A 25 42.69 -30.82 -8.79
CA GLU A 25 43.80 -30.06 -9.32
C GLU A 25 43.86 -28.76 -8.52
N GLU A 26 44.82 -28.68 -7.60
CA GLU A 26 45.05 -27.55 -6.72
C GLU A 26 45.65 -26.41 -7.56
N GLU A 27 44.78 -25.60 -8.17
CA GLU A 27 45.16 -24.35 -8.81
C GLU A 27 45.56 -23.35 -7.71
N THR A 28 46.87 -23.22 -7.50
CA THR A 28 47.47 -22.24 -6.59
C THR A 28 47.14 -20.82 -7.06
N ILE A 29 46.15 -20.20 -6.44
CA ILE A 29 45.90 -18.75 -6.55
C ILE A 29 47.05 -18.02 -5.84
N PRO A 30 47.76 -17.08 -6.50
CA PRO A 30 48.78 -16.30 -5.83
C PRO A 30 48.16 -15.43 -4.73
N ALA A 31 48.74 -15.50 -3.53
CA ALA A 31 48.36 -14.68 -2.39
C ALA A 31 48.50 -13.19 -2.75
N VAL A 32 47.38 -12.49 -2.92
CA VAL A 32 47.35 -11.03 -3.03
C VAL A 32 47.68 -10.46 -1.66
N THR A 33 48.87 -9.90 -1.52
CA THR A 33 49.25 -9.11 -0.36
C THR A 33 48.42 -7.82 -0.36
N ALA A 34 47.44 -7.74 0.53
CA ALA A 34 46.66 -6.53 0.71
C ALA A 34 47.52 -5.45 1.40
N THR A 35 47.79 -4.36 0.68
CA THR A 35 48.33 -3.13 1.25
C THR A 35 47.30 -2.54 2.21
N PRO A 36 47.67 -2.14 3.45
CA PRO A 36 46.71 -1.51 4.36
C PRO A 36 46.29 -0.14 3.80
N THR A 37 45.05 -0.05 3.32
CA THR A 37 44.39 1.22 3.03
C THR A 37 44.09 1.93 4.35
N ALA A 38 44.64 3.13 4.53
CA ALA A 38 44.34 3.97 5.68
C ALA A 38 42.85 4.32 5.69
N VAL A 39 42.14 3.87 6.73
CA VAL A 39 40.73 4.22 6.97
C VAL A 39 40.70 5.63 7.58
N VAL A 40 40.29 6.61 6.78
CA VAL A 40 39.93 7.94 7.31
C VAL A 40 38.58 7.81 7.99
N ARG A 41 38.56 7.79 9.33
CA ARG A 41 37.33 7.94 10.11
C ARG A 41 36.86 9.38 10.02
N VAL A 42 35.76 9.62 9.31
CA VAL A 42 35.00 10.86 9.45
C VAL A 42 34.16 10.75 10.72
N VAL A 43 34.60 11.44 11.77
CA VAL A 43 33.80 11.64 12.98
C VAL A 43 32.79 12.73 12.67
N VAL A 44 31.53 12.35 12.46
CA VAL A 44 30.43 13.30 12.36
C VAL A 44 29.96 13.62 13.77
N THR A 45 30.26 14.82 14.25
CA THR A 45 29.72 15.34 15.50
C THR A 45 28.24 15.68 15.27
N PRO A 46 27.28 15.11 16.04
CA PRO A 46 25.88 15.50 15.92
C PRO A 46 25.73 16.95 16.39
N THR A 47 25.42 17.85 15.46
CA THR A 47 24.96 19.20 15.79
C THR A 47 23.47 19.11 16.05
N ALA A 48 23.09 19.18 17.32
CA ALA A 48 21.73 19.48 17.71
C ALA A 48 21.44 20.93 17.32
N ASP A 49 20.72 21.14 16.22
CA ASP A 49 20.04 22.41 15.95
C ASP A 49 18.62 22.09 15.48
N THR A 50 17.75 21.92 16.48
CA THR A 50 16.31 21.92 16.32
C THR A 50 15.89 23.30 15.82
N ARG A 51 15.54 23.40 14.53
CA ARG A 51 14.73 24.50 14.02
C ARG A 51 13.50 23.95 13.34
N ILE A 52 12.42 23.91 14.10
CA ILE A 52 11.06 23.81 13.59
C ILE A 52 10.85 25.03 12.67
N PRO A 53 10.46 24.85 11.39
CA PRO A 53 10.03 25.97 10.59
C PRO A 53 8.69 26.47 11.14
N VAL A 54 8.69 27.70 11.67
CA VAL A 54 7.47 28.44 12.00
C VAL A 54 6.84 28.88 10.68
N ILE A 55 5.79 28.18 10.26
CA ILE A 55 4.96 28.62 9.12
C ILE A 55 4.18 29.84 9.60
N THR A 56 4.57 31.01 9.09
CA THR A 56 3.82 32.26 9.28
C THR A 56 2.79 32.33 8.16
N LEU A 57 1.51 32.18 8.50
CA LEU A 57 0.41 32.42 7.57
C LEU A 57 0.29 33.93 7.34
N GLU A 58 0.81 34.41 6.21
CA GLU A 58 0.56 35.76 5.73
C GLU A 58 -0.85 35.81 5.13
N ALA A 59 -1.70 36.66 5.69
CA ALA A 59 -3.06 36.89 5.23
C ALA A 59 -3.04 37.53 3.84
N ALA A 60 -3.70 36.90 2.86
CA ALA A 60 -3.91 37.49 1.54
C ALA A 60 -4.78 38.75 1.66
N GLU A 61 -4.29 39.84 1.08
CA GLU A 61 -4.92 41.15 1.06
C GLU A 61 -6.25 41.15 0.29
N THR A 62 -7.20 41.89 0.84
CA THR A 62 -8.50 42.23 0.28
C THR A 62 -8.36 43.08 -1.00
N TYR A 63 -9.02 42.67 -2.07
CA TYR A 63 -9.24 43.51 -3.26
C TYR A 63 -10.32 44.58 -2.99
N PRO A 64 -10.13 45.84 -3.43
CA PRO A 64 -11.17 46.86 -3.33
C PRO A 64 -12.28 46.66 -4.37
N ALA A 65 -13.51 46.82 -3.91
CA ALA A 65 -14.71 46.89 -4.72
C ALA A 65 -14.70 48.14 -5.61
N ALA A 66 -15.04 47.97 -6.89
CA ALA A 66 -15.30 49.07 -7.81
C ALA A 66 -16.81 49.37 -7.82
N ASP A 67 -17.16 50.55 -7.33
CA ASP A 67 -18.46 51.21 -7.49
C ASP A 67 -18.75 51.55 -8.96
N ALA A 68 -19.95 51.19 -9.43
CA ALA A 68 -20.66 51.96 -10.45
C ALA A 68 -22.19 51.78 -10.31
N PRO A 69 -22.99 52.84 -10.53
CA PRO A 69 -24.37 52.93 -10.04
C PRO A 69 -25.44 52.38 -11.02
N MET A 70 -26.58 52.03 -10.42
CA MET A 70 -27.87 51.70 -11.04
C MET A 70 -28.37 52.74 -12.06
N PRO A 71 -29.35 52.35 -12.89
CA PRO A 71 -30.71 52.81 -12.62
C PRO A 71 -31.77 51.69 -12.59
N ALA A 72 -32.82 51.94 -11.82
CA ALA A 72 -34.04 51.17 -11.67
C ALA A 72 -34.92 51.20 -12.93
N ASP A 73 -35.81 50.20 -13.13
CA ASP A 73 -37.24 50.24 -12.75
C ASP A 73 -37.96 48.93 -13.23
N PRO A 74 -39.28 48.68 -13.10
CA PRO A 74 -39.79 47.67 -12.17
C PRO A 74 -40.68 46.58 -12.81
N SER A 75 -41.08 45.62 -11.96
CA SER A 75 -42.43 45.07 -11.87
C SER A 75 -42.76 43.71 -12.53
N VAL A 76 -43.46 42.92 -11.69
CA VAL A 76 -44.38 41.78 -11.95
C VAL A 76 -43.75 40.40 -12.23
N ALA A 77 -43.78 39.51 -11.22
CA ALA A 77 -44.89 38.57 -11.06
C ALA A 77 -44.66 37.65 -9.84
N GLU A 78 -45.56 37.73 -8.87
CA GLU A 78 -45.86 36.60 -7.98
C GLU A 78 -46.33 35.42 -8.83
N GLY A 79 -45.62 34.30 -8.70
CA GLY A 79 -46.03 33.00 -9.19
C GLY A 79 -45.70 31.98 -8.13
N GLY A 80 -46.61 31.79 -7.18
CA GLY A 80 -46.49 30.75 -6.17
C GLY A 80 -46.36 29.38 -6.85
N SER A 81 -45.23 28.73 -6.63
CA SER A 81 -45.08 27.30 -6.87
C SER A 81 -44.94 26.64 -5.51
N ALA A 82 -46.09 26.41 -4.88
CA ALA A 82 -46.20 25.46 -3.79
C ALA A 82 -46.03 24.06 -4.41
N VAL A 83 -44.78 23.63 -4.57
CA VAL A 83 -44.49 22.21 -4.73
C VAL A 83 -44.82 21.55 -3.40
N SER A 84 -45.81 20.66 -3.48
CA SER A 84 -46.28 19.82 -2.40
C SER A 84 -45.11 19.24 -1.61
N ALA A 85 -45.13 19.50 -0.30
CA ALA A 85 -44.52 18.62 0.68
C ALA A 85 -45.25 17.28 0.64
N LEU A 86 -44.81 16.39 -0.23
CA LEU A 86 -44.98 14.95 -0.04
C LEU A 86 -43.66 14.41 0.49
N ASP A 87 -43.71 13.91 1.73
CA ASP A 87 -42.71 13.07 2.36
C ASP A 87 -41.27 13.58 2.40
N ALA A 88 -41.06 14.64 3.19
CA ALA A 88 -39.80 14.78 3.91
C ALA A 88 -39.74 13.75 5.04
N VAL A 89 -39.64 12.46 4.68
CA VAL A 89 -38.85 11.56 5.52
C VAL A 89 -37.43 12.08 5.37
N LYS A 90 -36.96 12.86 6.35
CA LYS A 90 -35.53 13.05 6.54
C LYS A 90 -34.95 11.69 6.92
N THR A 91 -34.74 10.82 5.93
CA THR A 91 -33.49 10.10 5.89
C THR A 91 -32.46 11.19 5.60
N THR A 92 -31.53 11.43 6.51
CA THR A 92 -30.39 12.30 6.23
C THR A 92 -29.54 11.54 5.23
N ALA A 93 -29.98 11.49 3.98
CA ALA A 93 -29.20 10.95 2.89
C ALA A 93 -27.96 11.84 2.77
N CYS A 94 -26.80 11.21 2.64
CA CYS A 94 -25.55 11.92 2.47
C CYS A 94 -25.63 12.85 1.24
N GLU A 95 -24.99 14.02 1.31
CA GLU A 95 -24.95 14.96 0.18
C GLU A 95 -24.22 14.36 -1.02
N ILE A 96 -23.18 13.57 -0.74
CA ILE A 96 -22.41 12.80 -1.71
C ILE A 96 -22.80 11.34 -1.53
N GLU A 97 -23.12 10.67 -2.63
CA GLU A 97 -23.41 9.24 -2.63
C GLU A 97 -22.12 8.43 -2.52
N SER A 98 -22.19 7.31 -1.80
CA SER A 98 -21.12 6.31 -1.81
C SER A 98 -20.99 5.72 -3.21
N ASP A 99 -19.78 5.41 -3.63
CA ASP A 99 -19.57 4.75 -4.91
C ASP A 99 -20.26 3.37 -4.96
N LEU A 100 -20.78 3.00 -6.13
CA LEU A 100 -21.52 1.75 -6.31
C LEU A 100 -20.68 0.52 -5.98
N ASP A 101 -19.36 0.57 -6.21
CA ASP A 101 -18.44 -0.51 -5.89
C ASP A 101 -18.12 -0.59 -4.38
N LEU A 102 -18.44 0.44 -3.60
CA LEU A 102 -18.42 0.41 -2.13
C LEU A 102 -19.77 0.01 -1.53
N ALA A 103 -20.87 0.10 -2.29
CA ALA A 103 -22.21 -0.26 -1.84
C ALA A 103 -22.36 -1.76 -1.47
N GLY A 104 -21.40 -2.60 -1.87
CA GLY A 104 -21.30 -4.00 -1.42
C GLY A 104 -20.83 -4.17 0.03
N TYR A 105 -20.33 -3.11 0.67
CA TYR A 105 -19.93 -3.14 2.07
C TYR A 105 -21.15 -2.92 2.98
N PRO A 106 -21.42 -3.85 3.93
CA PRO A 106 -22.62 -3.77 4.77
C PRO A 106 -22.55 -2.56 5.71
N ASP A 107 -23.67 -1.87 5.86
CA ASP A 107 -23.84 -0.77 6.81
C ASP A 107 -22.78 0.35 6.67
N LEU A 108 -22.28 0.57 5.45
CA LEU A 108 -21.17 1.48 5.15
C LEU A 108 -21.31 2.87 5.81
N GLU A 109 -22.45 3.51 5.65
CA GLU A 109 -22.68 4.86 6.20
C GLU A 109 -22.85 4.86 7.73
N GLU A 110 -23.23 3.73 8.34
CA GLU A 110 -23.26 3.58 9.80
C GLU A 110 -21.84 3.42 10.36
N VAL A 111 -20.97 2.72 9.64
CA VAL A 111 -19.59 2.43 10.07
C VAL A 111 -18.63 3.59 9.77
N MET A 112 -18.67 4.12 8.54
CA MET A 112 -17.73 5.14 8.06
C MET A 112 -18.31 6.56 8.12
N GLY A 113 -19.62 6.72 8.27
CA GLY A 113 -20.32 8.00 8.14
C GLY A 113 -20.61 8.35 6.68
N CYS A 114 -21.02 9.59 6.41
CA CYS A 114 -21.24 10.05 5.04
C CYS A 114 -19.94 10.26 4.27
N PRO A 115 -19.92 10.00 2.94
CA PRO A 115 -18.82 10.43 2.07
C PRO A 115 -18.60 11.93 2.14
N THR A 116 -17.33 12.34 2.12
CA THR A 116 -16.93 13.76 2.19
C THR A 116 -16.37 14.27 0.86
N ALA A 117 -16.08 13.37 -0.09
CA ALA A 117 -15.71 13.69 -1.47
C ALA A 117 -16.14 12.55 -2.42
N PRO A 118 -16.16 12.80 -3.75
CA PRO A 118 -16.28 11.74 -4.74
C PRO A 118 -15.18 10.68 -4.60
N ALA A 119 -15.44 9.47 -5.07
CA ALA A 119 -14.43 8.42 -5.12
C ALA A 119 -13.29 8.76 -6.10
N ASP A 120 -12.09 8.35 -5.71
CA ASP A 120 -10.87 8.35 -6.51
C ASP A 120 -10.56 6.92 -6.98
N PHE A 121 -10.15 6.80 -8.23
CA PHE A 121 -9.83 5.52 -8.88
C PHE A 121 -8.35 5.43 -9.24
N SER A 122 -7.52 6.28 -8.63
CA SER A 122 -6.08 6.29 -8.87
C SER A 122 -5.46 4.97 -8.39
N PRO A 123 -4.42 4.47 -9.07
CA PRO A 123 -3.78 3.20 -8.71
C PRO A 123 -3.38 3.10 -7.24
N VAL A 124 -3.61 1.92 -6.67
CA VAL A 124 -3.11 1.54 -5.34
C VAL A 124 -2.27 0.28 -5.47
N ALA A 125 -1.03 0.34 -4.99
CA ALA A 125 -0.19 -0.84 -4.83
C ALA A 125 -0.37 -1.44 -3.44
N ILE A 126 -0.25 -2.76 -3.35
CA ILE A 126 -0.38 -3.52 -2.11
C ILE A 126 0.78 -4.51 -2.00
N ASN A 127 1.36 -4.60 -0.81
CA ASN A 127 2.21 -5.69 -0.40
C ASN A 127 1.74 -6.24 0.94
N GLU A 128 1.55 -7.56 1.04
CA GLU A 128 1.28 -8.23 2.31
C GLU A 128 2.58 -8.58 3.02
N PHE A 129 2.53 -8.62 4.36
CA PHE A 129 3.64 -9.00 5.22
C PHE A 129 3.17 -10.00 6.28
N GLY A 130 4.12 -10.69 6.90
CA GLY A 130 3.86 -11.69 7.92
C GLY A 130 4.03 -13.12 7.41
N GLU A 131 3.88 -14.07 8.32
CA GLU A 131 3.88 -15.49 7.96
C GLU A 131 2.67 -15.80 7.07
N SER A 132 2.82 -16.69 6.10
CA SER A 132 1.87 -16.87 4.98
C SER A 132 0.41 -17.25 5.32
N ALA A 133 0.09 -17.42 6.61
CA ALA A 133 -1.26 -17.69 7.10
C ALA A 133 -1.96 -16.46 7.73
N GLU A 134 -1.22 -15.42 8.13
CA GLU A 134 -1.74 -14.23 8.80
C GLU A 134 -1.60 -13.02 7.87
N THR A 135 -2.72 -12.49 7.39
CA THR A 135 -2.75 -11.29 6.56
C THR A 135 -3.20 -10.09 7.39
N ASP A 136 -2.41 -9.75 8.40
CA ASP A 136 -2.69 -8.69 9.37
C ASP A 136 -1.72 -7.50 9.22
N ARG A 137 -0.91 -7.48 8.16
CA ARG A 137 0.11 -6.45 7.91
C ARG A 137 0.18 -6.11 6.45
N PHE A 138 0.17 -4.81 6.14
CA PHE A 138 0.19 -4.34 4.75
C PHE A 138 1.03 -3.09 4.61
N MET A 139 1.62 -2.93 3.44
CA MET A 139 1.91 -1.61 2.88
C MET A 139 0.95 -1.35 1.71
N LEU A 140 0.36 -0.16 1.69
CA LEU A 140 -0.50 0.33 0.62
C LEU A 140 0.07 1.64 0.09
N TRP A 141 0.37 1.73 -1.20
CA TRP A 141 0.84 2.98 -1.82
C TRP A 141 -0.31 3.57 -2.62
N PHE A 142 -0.71 4.80 -2.27
CA PHE A 142 -1.79 5.53 -2.94
C PHE A 142 -1.17 6.53 -3.91
N SER A 143 -1.34 6.30 -5.22
CA SER A 143 -0.69 7.16 -6.23
C SER A 143 -1.22 8.59 -6.26
N SER A 144 -2.45 8.83 -5.78
CA SER A 144 -3.05 10.16 -5.74
C SER A 144 -2.38 11.09 -4.73
N ASP A 145 -1.84 10.52 -3.65
CA ASP A 145 -1.24 11.27 -2.54
C ASP A 145 0.29 11.10 -2.47
N ASP A 146 0.85 10.13 -3.21
CA ASP A 146 2.25 9.69 -3.14
C ASP A 146 2.69 9.25 -1.72
N LEU A 147 1.77 8.55 -1.05
CA LEU A 147 1.94 8.09 0.33
C LEU A 147 1.89 6.58 0.44
N ILE A 148 2.76 6.03 1.28
CA ILE A 148 2.75 4.64 1.75
C ILE A 148 2.05 4.59 3.11
N TYR A 149 0.91 3.93 3.17
CA TYR A 149 0.22 3.56 4.40
C TYR A 149 0.77 2.23 4.87
N VAL A 150 1.17 2.16 6.13
CA VAL A 150 1.62 0.92 6.77
C VAL A 150 0.60 0.52 7.83
N LEU A 151 0.00 -0.64 7.61
CA LEU A 151 -1.05 -1.24 8.44
C LEU A 151 -0.37 -2.28 9.32
N LEU A 152 -0.36 -2.03 10.63
CA LEU A 152 0.37 -2.81 11.63
C LEU A 152 -0.54 -3.89 12.25
N PRO A 153 0.05 -4.97 12.80
CA PRO A 153 -0.72 -6.10 13.32
C PRO A 153 -1.51 -5.79 14.60
N ASP A 154 -1.21 -4.66 15.26
CA ASP A 154 -1.97 -4.16 16.41
C ASP A 154 -3.23 -3.38 16.01
N GLY A 155 -3.56 -3.32 14.71
CA GLY A 155 -4.71 -2.63 14.18
C GLY A 155 -4.49 -1.12 14.02
N VAL A 156 -3.26 -0.62 14.17
CA VAL A 156 -2.91 0.78 13.95
C VAL A 156 -2.33 0.98 12.56
N TRP A 157 -2.60 2.12 11.94
CA TRP A 157 -1.92 2.53 10.69
C TRP A 157 -1.12 3.81 10.86
N THR A 158 -0.08 3.95 10.03
CA THR A 158 0.74 5.16 9.89
C THR A 158 1.04 5.42 8.42
N THR A 159 1.45 6.64 8.08
CA THR A 159 1.81 7.04 6.72
C THR A 159 3.27 7.46 6.61
N TYR A 160 3.83 7.26 5.42
CA TYR A 160 5.16 7.69 5.02
C TYR A 160 5.10 8.29 3.62
N GLU A 161 5.92 9.29 3.34
CA GLU A 161 6.13 9.77 1.96
C GLU A 161 6.87 8.70 1.15
N ASP A 162 6.44 8.45 -0.09
CA ASP A 162 7.26 7.66 -1.01
C ASP A 162 8.43 8.51 -1.50
N THR A 163 9.64 8.15 -1.06
CA THR A 163 10.87 8.85 -1.47
C THR A 163 11.69 8.04 -2.47
N TRP A 164 11.14 6.96 -3.00
CA TRP A 164 11.76 6.20 -4.07
C TRP A 164 11.56 6.91 -5.42
N ASP A 165 12.55 6.80 -6.29
CA ASP A 165 12.49 7.30 -7.67
C ASP A 165 13.23 6.34 -8.60
N GLU A 166 13.08 6.52 -9.92
CA GLU A 166 13.61 5.58 -10.92
C GLU A 166 15.14 5.53 -11.00
N SER A 167 15.87 6.42 -10.32
CA SER A 167 17.32 6.34 -10.20
C SER A 167 17.78 5.38 -9.11
N GLN A 168 16.89 5.00 -8.20
CA GLN A 168 17.14 4.09 -7.09
C GLN A 168 16.92 2.62 -7.51
N PRO A 169 17.62 1.65 -6.89
CA PRO A 169 17.42 0.25 -7.21
C PRO A 169 15.99 -0.19 -6.90
N GLU A 170 15.48 -1.15 -7.66
CA GLU A 170 14.15 -1.72 -7.45
C GLU A 170 14.06 -2.51 -6.13
N TYR A 171 15.14 -3.19 -5.75
CA TYR A 171 15.27 -3.90 -4.48
C TYR A 171 16.45 -3.33 -3.70
N LEU A 172 16.21 -2.77 -2.52
CA LEU A 172 17.24 -2.09 -1.74
C LEU A 172 18.07 -3.04 -0.87
N CYS A 173 17.43 -4.08 -0.31
CA CYS A 173 18.09 -5.07 0.54
C CYS A 173 17.43 -6.45 0.43
N ASN A 174 18.18 -7.50 0.80
CA ASN A 174 17.65 -8.83 1.07
C ASN A 174 18.24 -9.32 2.42
N PRO A 175 17.50 -9.21 3.54
CA PRO A 175 18.00 -9.61 4.85
C PRO A 175 18.13 -11.13 5.01
N TYR A 176 17.53 -11.93 4.11
CA TYR A 176 17.63 -13.39 4.10
C TYR A 176 18.88 -13.90 3.38
N GLY A 177 19.59 -13.01 2.68
CA GLY A 177 20.68 -13.36 1.78
C GLY A 177 20.18 -14.05 0.50
N GLY A 178 21.10 -14.29 -0.44
CA GLY A 178 20.79 -14.90 -1.73
C GLY A 178 20.50 -13.89 -2.84
N GLU A 179 19.62 -14.25 -3.78
CA GLU A 179 19.27 -13.40 -4.92
C GLU A 179 18.31 -12.29 -4.51
N MET A 180 18.39 -11.12 -5.14
CA MET A 180 17.52 -9.97 -4.83
C MET A 180 16.05 -10.15 -5.27
N THR A 181 15.71 -11.29 -5.86
CA THR A 181 14.36 -11.64 -6.33
C THR A 181 13.80 -12.89 -5.65
N SER A 182 14.51 -13.45 -4.66
CA SER A 182 14.09 -14.66 -3.95
C SER A 182 14.60 -14.68 -2.50
N PRO A 183 13.73 -14.83 -1.49
CA PRO A 183 12.26 -14.94 -1.55
C PRO A 183 11.60 -13.65 -2.10
N PRO A 184 10.26 -13.57 -2.22
CA PRO A 184 9.61 -12.29 -2.50
C PRO A 184 10.07 -11.21 -1.51
N LEU A 185 10.35 -10.02 -2.03
CA LEU A 185 10.79 -8.85 -1.27
C LEU A 185 9.93 -7.65 -1.69
N PRO A 186 9.73 -6.68 -0.79
CA PRO A 186 9.08 -5.44 -1.17
C PRO A 186 9.98 -4.67 -2.14
N ARG A 187 9.37 -3.98 -3.11
CA ARG A 187 10.08 -3.30 -4.20
C ARG A 187 9.89 -1.80 -4.06
N ARG A 188 10.75 -1.02 -4.70
CA ARG A 188 10.62 0.43 -4.87
C ARG A 188 10.36 1.14 -3.53
N GLY A 189 9.34 2.00 -3.43
CA GLY A 189 8.97 2.72 -2.21
C GLY A 189 8.79 1.82 -0.98
N PHE A 190 8.06 0.71 -1.13
CA PHE A 190 7.90 -0.27 -0.06
C PHE A 190 9.24 -0.88 0.34
N GLY A 191 10.04 -1.28 -0.65
CA GLY A 191 11.36 -1.86 -0.46
C GLY A 191 12.32 -0.92 0.25
N LYS A 192 12.31 0.36 -0.12
CA LYS A 192 13.12 1.40 0.52
C LYS A 192 12.73 1.57 1.99
N LEU A 193 11.45 1.84 2.25
CA LEU A 193 10.95 2.03 3.61
C LEU A 193 11.23 0.82 4.51
N TRP A 194 10.95 -0.39 4.02
CA TRP A 194 11.15 -1.63 4.75
C TRP A 194 12.64 -1.97 4.97
N CYS A 195 13.54 -1.52 4.11
CA CYS A 195 14.98 -1.77 4.26
C CYS A 195 15.70 -0.74 5.13
N GLU A 196 15.22 0.50 5.17
CA GLU A 196 15.85 1.61 5.92
C GLU A 196 15.41 1.64 7.39
N ASP A 197 14.21 1.15 7.71
CA ASP A 197 13.70 1.06 9.07
C ASP A 197 13.73 -0.40 9.59
N ALA A 198 14.73 -0.69 10.42
CA ALA A 198 14.91 -2.03 10.99
C ALA A 198 13.83 -2.43 11.99
N ASP A 199 13.22 -1.47 12.71
CA ASP A 199 12.14 -1.74 13.64
C ASP A 199 10.86 -2.07 12.87
N LEU A 200 10.56 -1.29 11.82
CA LEU A 200 9.45 -1.56 10.92
C LEU A 200 9.61 -2.89 10.19
N GLN A 201 10.82 -3.21 9.71
CA GLN A 201 11.15 -4.50 9.11
C GLN A 201 10.85 -5.67 10.07
N ALA A 202 11.25 -5.54 11.33
CA ALA A 202 11.02 -6.55 12.36
C ALA A 202 9.53 -6.69 12.71
N ILE A 203 8.78 -5.59 12.75
CA ILE A 203 7.33 -5.60 13.00
C ILE A 203 6.58 -6.22 11.83
N LEU A 204 6.91 -5.85 10.59
CA LEU A 204 6.21 -6.35 9.41
C LEU A 204 6.57 -7.82 9.12
N GLY A 205 7.85 -8.16 9.19
CA GLY A 205 8.33 -9.51 8.96
C GLY A 205 8.46 -9.87 7.47
N PRO A 206 8.35 -11.16 7.12
CA PRO A 206 8.59 -11.63 5.76
C PRO A 206 7.49 -11.21 4.79
N VAL A 207 7.81 -11.29 3.50
CA VAL A 207 6.90 -10.99 2.41
C VAL A 207 6.45 -12.31 1.76
N PRO A 208 5.21 -12.78 2.02
CA PRO A 208 4.74 -14.06 1.50
C PRO A 208 4.37 -14.00 0.00
N ARG A 209 4.18 -12.80 -0.55
CA ARG A 209 3.75 -12.56 -1.93
C ARG A 209 4.35 -11.26 -2.45
N GLU A 210 4.68 -11.25 -3.74
CA GLU A 210 5.16 -10.04 -4.43
C GLU A 210 4.14 -8.89 -4.37
N GLU A 211 4.68 -7.67 -4.32
CA GLU A 211 3.94 -6.43 -4.54
C GLU A 211 3.13 -6.50 -5.85
N ARG A 212 1.93 -5.92 -5.83
CA ARG A 212 1.06 -5.82 -7.00
C ARG A 212 0.18 -4.58 -6.92
N LEU A 213 -0.45 -4.24 -8.04
CA LEU A 213 -1.56 -3.30 -8.05
C LEU A 213 -2.87 -4.02 -7.77
N CYS A 214 -3.78 -3.35 -7.07
CA CYS A 214 -5.19 -3.71 -7.12
C CYS A 214 -5.67 -3.65 -8.59
N GLN A 215 -6.45 -4.64 -9.03
CA GLN A 215 -6.90 -4.73 -10.44
C GLN A 215 -7.93 -3.64 -10.77
N HIS A 216 -8.74 -3.29 -9.77
CA HIS A 216 -9.63 -2.13 -9.75
C HIS A 216 -9.60 -1.54 -8.34
N THR A 217 -9.69 -0.22 -8.24
CA THR A 217 -9.53 0.54 -7.00
C THR A 217 -10.63 1.56 -6.86
N VAL A 218 -11.27 1.58 -5.69
CA VAL A 218 -12.19 2.65 -5.30
C VAL A 218 -11.76 3.14 -3.94
N VAL A 219 -11.31 4.39 -3.90
CA VAL A 219 -10.90 5.08 -2.67
C VAL A 219 -11.86 6.22 -2.43
N GLN A 220 -12.60 6.19 -1.33
CA GLN A 220 -13.52 7.29 -1.02
C GLN A 220 -13.30 7.77 0.42
N PRO A 221 -13.18 9.08 0.66
CA PRO A 221 -13.13 9.62 2.00
C PRO A 221 -14.55 9.74 2.58
N PHE A 222 -14.66 9.46 3.87
CA PHE A 222 -15.87 9.50 4.67
C PHE A 222 -15.62 10.33 5.94
N HIS A 223 -16.66 10.55 6.75
CA HIS A 223 -16.53 11.31 7.99
C HIS A 223 -15.65 10.65 9.06
N SER A 224 -15.48 9.33 9.02
CA SER A 224 -14.72 8.58 10.02
C SER A 224 -13.39 8.04 9.48
N GLY A 225 -12.94 8.50 8.32
CA GLY A 225 -11.71 8.05 7.68
C GLY A 225 -11.85 7.89 6.16
N ARG A 226 -11.06 7.00 5.57
CA ARG A 226 -11.18 6.63 4.15
C ARG A 226 -11.36 5.14 3.99
N MET A 227 -12.08 4.76 2.94
CA MET A 227 -12.27 3.38 2.57
C MET A 227 -11.55 3.10 1.25
N LEU A 228 -10.90 1.95 1.16
CA LEU A 228 -10.36 1.39 -0.08
C LEU A 228 -11.03 0.06 -0.36
N ALA A 229 -11.69 -0.06 -1.52
CA ALA A 229 -11.97 -1.36 -2.12
C ALA A 229 -10.87 -1.70 -3.13
N CYS A 230 -10.13 -2.76 -2.83
CA CYS A 230 -9.11 -3.34 -3.69
C CYS A 230 -9.64 -4.64 -4.28
N PHE A 231 -9.89 -4.63 -5.59
CA PHE A 231 -10.38 -5.80 -6.31
C PHE A 231 -9.20 -6.66 -6.76
N GLU A 232 -9.23 -7.94 -6.40
CA GLU A 232 -8.17 -8.90 -6.66
C GLU A 232 -8.75 -10.26 -7.07
N ASP A 233 -8.61 -10.60 -8.34
CA ASP A 233 -9.13 -11.83 -8.93
C ASP A 233 -10.65 -11.98 -8.75
N ALA A 234 -11.07 -12.87 -7.84
CA ALA A 234 -12.46 -13.10 -7.47
C ALA A 234 -12.76 -12.64 -6.03
N THR A 235 -11.93 -11.76 -5.47
CA THR A 235 -12.06 -11.25 -4.11
C THR A 235 -12.02 -9.73 -4.07
N ILE A 236 -12.77 -9.14 -3.15
CA ILE A 236 -12.71 -7.72 -2.86
C ILE A 236 -12.20 -7.57 -1.44
N ARG A 237 -11.15 -6.77 -1.26
CA ARG A 237 -10.63 -6.39 0.05
C ARG A 237 -11.03 -4.97 0.36
N TYR A 238 -11.82 -4.81 1.40
CA TYR A 238 -12.25 -3.53 1.93
C TYR A 238 -11.37 -3.14 3.10
N PHE A 239 -10.48 -2.19 2.88
CA PHE A 239 -9.68 -1.57 3.94
C PHE A 239 -10.40 -0.34 4.46
N GLN A 240 -10.70 -0.32 5.74
CA GLN A 240 -11.18 0.88 6.44
C GLN A 240 -9.99 1.48 7.16
N LEU A 241 -9.64 2.71 6.81
CA LEU A 241 -8.56 3.47 7.42
C LEU A 241 -9.20 4.61 8.20
N HIS A 242 -9.39 4.41 9.50
CA HIS A 242 -10.13 5.32 10.36
C HIS A 242 -9.28 6.52 10.81
N ASP A 243 -9.91 7.67 11.02
CA ASP A 243 -9.23 8.90 11.45
C ASP A 243 -8.55 8.81 12.82
N ASP A 244 -8.99 7.87 13.67
CA ASP A 244 -8.36 7.57 14.96
C ASP A 244 -7.09 6.70 14.84
N ARG A 245 -6.62 6.49 13.61
CA ARG A 245 -5.47 5.66 13.23
C ARG A 245 -5.66 4.16 13.42
N THR A 246 -6.91 3.70 13.57
CA THR A 246 -7.21 2.27 13.50
C THR A 246 -7.53 1.82 12.08
N TRP A 247 -7.30 0.55 11.78
CA TRP A 247 -7.73 -0.04 10.51
C TRP A 247 -8.41 -1.38 10.69
N THR A 248 -9.26 -1.73 9.74
CA THR A 248 -9.87 -3.05 9.63
C THR A 248 -9.89 -3.53 8.18
N LEU A 249 -9.99 -4.84 8.00
CA LEU A 249 -10.07 -5.49 6.70
C LEU A 249 -11.28 -6.41 6.66
N ASP A 250 -12.14 -6.21 5.68
CA ASP A 250 -13.18 -7.16 5.29
C ASP A 250 -12.84 -7.76 3.92
N VAL A 251 -13.02 -9.07 3.77
CA VAL A 251 -12.71 -9.79 2.52
C VAL A 251 -13.96 -10.49 2.02
N GLN A 252 -14.46 -10.04 0.87
CA GLN A 252 -15.60 -10.65 0.19
C GLN A 252 -15.15 -11.53 -0.97
N ARG A 253 -15.89 -12.61 -1.25
CA ARG A 253 -15.64 -13.59 -2.32
C ARG A 253 -16.91 -13.89 -3.09
#